data_AF-A0A158AYS0-F1
#
_entry.id   AF-A0A158AYS0-F1
#
_cell.length_a   1.000
_cell.length_b   1.000
_cell.length_c   1.000
_cell.angle_alpha   90.00
_cell.angle_beta   90.00
_cell.angle_gamma   90.00
#
_symmetry.space_group_name_H-M   'P 1'
#
loop_
_entity.id
_entity.type
_entity.pdbx_description
1 polymer ?
#
loop_
_entity_poly.entity_id
_entity_poly.type
_entity_poly.pdbx_seq_one_letter_code
_entity_poly.pdbx_strand_id
1 'polypeptide(L)'
;MDRRLTQVEFGAQRVEVIEGGYYDRYRMNPNLDEVARDPAAGNIDFFRRIPKQQVASRVGPTWAPNFYYRASSIQLLLLAPLERLRATVPVPLEPLHAVPGRGLVALTFFRMLSAITTHTTKCPLQW
;
A
#
# COMPACT_ATOMS: atom_id res chain seq x y z
N MET A 1 -3.01 1.89 23.93
CA MET A 1 -3.82 0.67 23.80
C MET A 1 -2.89 -0.43 23.34
N ASP A 2 -2.73 -1.44 24.18
CA ASP A 2 -1.97 -2.64 23.82
C ASP A 2 -2.72 -3.37 22.70
N ARG A 3 -2.07 -3.56 21.55
CA ARG A 3 -2.71 -4.20 20.39
C ARG A 3 -2.40 -5.68 20.49
N ARG A 4 -3.45 -6.49 20.68
CA ARG A 4 -3.31 -7.94 20.64
C ARG A 4 -2.98 -8.40 19.23
N LEU A 5 -2.11 -9.40 19.14
CA LEU A 5 -1.65 -10.00 17.90
C LEU A 5 -2.21 -11.41 17.80
N THR A 6 -2.47 -11.84 16.56
CA THR A 6 -2.86 -13.21 16.23
C THR A 6 -1.98 -13.74 15.09
N GLN A 7 -1.75 -15.05 15.11
CA GLN A 7 -0.89 -15.75 14.16
C GLN A 7 -1.72 -16.26 12.99
N VAL A 8 -1.27 -15.98 11.78
CA VAL A 8 -2.05 -16.24 10.57
C VAL A 8 -1.16 -16.68 9.42
N GLU A 9 -1.73 -17.45 8.49
CA GLU A 9 -0.97 -17.96 7.35
C GLU A 9 -0.86 -16.90 6.22
N PHE A 10 0.37 -16.72 5.74
CA PHE A 10 0.73 -15.87 4.59
C PHE A 10 1.61 -16.69 3.64
N GLY A 11 1.00 -17.24 2.58
CA GLY A 11 1.67 -18.25 1.76
C GLY A 11 1.97 -19.48 2.60
N ALA A 12 3.23 -19.88 2.68
CA ALA A 12 3.71 -20.98 3.52
C ALA A 12 4.27 -20.52 4.88
N GLN A 13 4.14 -19.23 5.23
CA GLN A 13 4.68 -18.66 6.45
C GLN A 13 3.56 -18.35 7.46
N ARG A 14 3.90 -18.34 8.75
CA ARG A 14 3.04 -17.80 9.82
C ARG A 14 3.52 -16.41 10.21
N VAL A 15 2.62 -15.45 10.23
CA VAL A 15 2.93 -14.04 10.53
C VAL A 15 1.99 -13.50 11.60
N GLU A 16 2.49 -12.56 12.40
CA GLU A 16 1.67 -11.84 13.37
C GLU A 16 0.95 -10.67 12.73
N VAL A 17 -0.35 -10.58 12.97
CA VAL A 17 -1.19 -9.47 12.56
C VAL A 17 -2.04 -8.99 13.72
N ILE A 18 -2.52 -7.76 13.63
CA ILE A 18 -3.44 -7.19 14.63
C ILE A 18 -4.72 -8.05 14.66
N GLU A 19 -5.05 -8.58 15.83
CA GLU A 19 -6.27 -9.35 16.07
C GLU A 19 -7.51 -8.50 15.73
N GLY A 20 -8.43 -9.06 14.94
CA GLY A 20 -9.61 -8.33 14.45
C GLY A 20 -9.29 -7.23 13.42
N GLY A 21 -8.03 -7.06 13.04
CA GLY A 21 -7.60 -6.16 11.97
C GLY A 21 -8.05 -6.62 10.58
N TYR A 22 -7.79 -5.80 9.56
CA TYR A 22 -8.22 -6.14 8.19
C TYR A 22 -7.57 -7.41 7.65
N TYR A 23 -6.28 -7.68 7.93
CA TYR A 23 -5.66 -8.93 7.47
C TYR A 23 -6.32 -10.15 8.11
N ASP A 24 -6.64 -10.02 9.40
CA ASP A 24 -7.18 -11.11 10.19
C ASP A 24 -8.57 -11.51 9.68
N ARG A 25 -9.41 -10.50 9.42
CA ARG A 25 -10.77 -10.68 8.90
C ARG A 25 -10.82 -11.16 7.45
N TYR A 26 -10.03 -10.55 6.56
CA TYR A 26 -10.27 -10.65 5.11
C TYR A 26 -9.20 -11.44 4.33
N ARG A 27 -8.01 -11.66 4.89
CA ARG A 27 -6.91 -12.41 4.22
C ARG A 27 -6.58 -11.87 2.82
N MET A 28 -5.89 -12.65 1.99
CA MET A 28 -5.41 -12.21 0.65
C MET A 28 -6.47 -12.28 -0.44
N ASN A 29 -7.47 -13.16 -0.29
CA ASN A 29 -8.55 -13.37 -1.25
C ASN A 29 -9.92 -13.30 -0.56
N PRO A 30 -10.34 -12.11 -0.09
CA PRO A 30 -11.62 -11.96 0.60
C PRO A 30 -12.82 -12.06 -0.32
N ASN A 31 -13.97 -12.35 0.29
CA ASN A 31 -15.25 -12.01 -0.30
C ASN A 31 -15.45 -10.48 -0.28
N LEU A 32 -15.45 -9.85 -1.46
CA LEU A 32 -15.62 -8.40 -1.56
C LEU A 32 -17.01 -7.92 -1.11
N ASP A 33 -18.05 -8.77 -1.15
CA ASP A 33 -19.37 -8.41 -0.63
C ASP A 33 -19.37 -8.26 0.90
N GLU A 34 -18.50 -8.99 1.59
CA GLU A 34 -18.31 -8.84 3.03
C GLU A 34 -17.53 -7.57 3.35
N VAL A 35 -16.45 -7.31 2.60
CA VAL A 35 -15.65 -6.08 2.75
C VAL A 35 -16.50 -4.83 2.50
N ALA A 36 -17.41 -4.87 1.52
CA ALA A 36 -18.29 -3.75 1.18
C ALA A 36 -19.27 -3.36 2.31
N ARG A 37 -19.52 -4.25 3.27
CA ARG A 37 -20.38 -3.96 4.43
C ARG A 37 -19.65 -3.18 5.52
N ASP A 38 -18.32 -3.14 5.49
CA ASP A 38 -17.53 -2.40 6.47
C ASP A 38 -17.57 -0.90 6.12
N PRO A 39 -18.12 -0.03 6.99
CA PRO A 39 -18.20 1.40 6.72
C PRO A 39 -16.83 2.09 6.63
N ALA A 40 -15.76 1.45 7.12
CA ALA A 40 -14.40 1.93 6.95
C ALA A 40 -13.80 1.56 5.58
N ALA A 41 -14.40 0.63 4.83
CA ALA A 41 -14.07 0.42 3.43
C ALA A 41 -14.76 1.50 2.58
N GLY A 42 -14.01 2.14 1.67
CA GLY A 42 -14.59 3.09 0.71
C GLY A 42 -15.36 2.38 -0.40
N ASN A 43 -15.60 3.07 -1.52
CA ASN A 43 -16.12 2.41 -2.72
C ASN A 43 -15.08 1.38 -3.24
N ILE A 44 -15.48 0.11 -3.35
CA ILE A 44 -14.63 -1.00 -3.81
C ILE A 44 -14.97 -1.53 -5.21
N ASP A 45 -15.89 -0.90 -5.95
CA ASP A 45 -16.36 -1.37 -7.27
C ASP A 45 -15.21 -1.52 -8.28
N PHE A 46 -14.18 -0.68 -8.15
CA PHE A 46 -12.97 -0.80 -8.96
C PHE A 46 -12.32 -2.17 -8.82
N PHE A 47 -12.21 -2.69 -7.59
CA PHE A 47 -11.54 -3.95 -7.29
C PHE A 47 -12.33 -5.17 -7.78
N ARG A 48 -13.67 -5.09 -7.86
CA ARG A 48 -14.52 -6.18 -8.37
C ARG A 48 -14.19 -6.57 -9.81
N ARG A 49 -13.63 -5.65 -10.59
CA ARG A 49 -13.23 -5.86 -11.99
C ARG A 49 -11.84 -6.47 -12.13
N ILE A 50 -11.11 -6.62 -11.03
CA ILE A 50 -9.72 -7.09 -11.02
C ILE A 50 -9.69 -8.45 -10.32
N PRO A 51 -9.64 -9.57 -11.07
CA PRO A 51 -9.63 -10.89 -10.46
C PRO A 51 -8.35 -11.12 -9.68
N LYS A 52 -8.48 -11.77 -8.52
CA LYS A 52 -7.33 -12.29 -7.77
C LYS A 52 -6.75 -13.49 -8.50
N GLN A 53 -5.44 -13.53 -8.60
CA GLN A 53 -4.69 -14.65 -9.16
C GLN A 53 -3.72 -15.19 -8.12
N GLN A 54 -3.61 -16.51 -8.05
CA GLN A 54 -2.60 -17.14 -7.23
C GLN A 54 -1.26 -17.10 -7.97
N VAL A 55 -0.25 -16.55 -7.33
CA VAL A 55 1.10 -16.40 -7.89
C VAL A 55 2.12 -17.08 -6.99
N ALA A 56 3.11 -17.71 -7.59
CA ALA A 56 4.26 -18.20 -6.86
C ALA A 56 5.08 -17.01 -6.36
N SER A 57 5.38 -16.98 -5.07
CA SER A 57 6.20 -15.93 -4.46
C SER A 57 7.28 -16.55 -3.57
N ARG A 58 8.22 -15.73 -3.10
CA ARG A 58 9.33 -16.16 -2.23
C ARG A 58 8.86 -16.77 -0.91
N VAL A 59 7.64 -16.47 -0.49
CA VAL A 59 7.03 -16.99 0.75
C VAL A 59 6.02 -18.11 0.49
N GLY A 60 5.99 -18.65 -0.73
CA GLY A 60 4.99 -19.62 -1.18
C GLY A 60 3.87 -19.00 -2.00
N PRO A 61 2.81 -19.76 -2.32
CA PRO A 61 1.70 -19.29 -3.15
C PRO A 61 0.90 -18.18 -2.45
N THR A 62 0.73 -17.02 -3.10
CA THR A 62 -0.03 -15.88 -2.56
C THR A 62 -1.05 -15.36 -3.57
N TRP A 63 -2.07 -14.63 -3.11
CA TRP A 63 -3.07 -14.02 -4.00
C TRP A 63 -2.71 -12.57 -4.31
N ALA A 64 -2.58 -12.25 -5.60
CA ALA A 64 -2.28 -10.91 -6.12
C ALA A 64 -3.41 -10.42 -7.04
N PRO A 65 -3.59 -9.10 -7.24
CA PRO A 65 -2.86 -7.99 -6.59
C PRO A 65 -3.35 -7.72 -5.16
N ASN A 66 -2.58 -7.00 -4.35
CA ASN A 66 -3.00 -6.56 -3.01
C ASN A 66 -3.98 -5.38 -3.10
N PHE A 67 -5.04 -5.40 -2.30
CA PHE A 67 -6.03 -4.32 -2.26
C PHE A 67 -5.91 -3.50 -0.98
N TYR A 68 -6.00 -2.18 -1.14
CA TYR A 68 -6.01 -1.20 -0.05
C TYR A 68 -7.36 -0.48 -0.09
N TYR A 69 -8.23 -0.77 0.87
CA TYR A 69 -9.64 -0.35 0.81
C TYR A 69 -9.87 1.09 1.29
N ARG A 70 -8.89 1.66 1.99
CA ARG A 70 -8.91 3.08 2.36
C ARG A 70 -7.49 3.61 2.41
N ALA A 71 -7.25 4.75 1.78
CA ALA A 71 -6.05 5.54 1.96
C ALA A 71 -6.45 6.96 2.33
N SER A 72 -5.69 7.57 3.24
CA SER A 72 -5.71 8.99 3.51
C SER A 72 -4.32 9.52 3.18
N SER A 73 -4.21 10.65 2.51
CA SER A 73 -2.92 11.28 2.25
C SER A 73 -2.94 12.77 2.55
N ILE A 74 -1.77 13.29 2.90
CA ILE A 74 -1.48 14.72 2.90
C ILE A 74 -0.29 14.91 1.98
N GLN A 75 -0.43 15.81 1.00
CA GLN A 75 0.62 16.13 0.04
C GLN A 75 1.00 17.60 0.15
N LEU A 76 2.30 17.85 0.27
CA LEU A 76 2.88 19.19 0.17
C LEU A 76 3.52 19.31 -1.21
N LEU A 77 3.09 20.31 -1.98
CA LEU A 77 3.69 20.65 -3.26
C LEU A 77 4.64 21.83 -3.06
N LEU A 78 5.92 21.63 -3.35
CA LEU A 78 7.00 22.55 -3.00
C LEU A 78 7.80 22.94 -4.25
N LEU A 79 8.23 24.19 -4.32
CA LEU A 79 9.20 24.64 -5.32
C LEU A 79 10.61 24.15 -4.94
N ALA A 80 11.36 23.66 -5.93
CA ALA A 80 12.74 23.24 -5.76
C ALA A 80 13.64 23.76 -6.91
N PRO A 81 14.95 23.98 -6.68
CA PRO A 81 15.87 24.39 -7.74
C PRO A 81 15.91 23.35 -8.87
N LEU A 82 15.63 23.80 -10.10
CA LEU A 82 15.47 22.90 -11.24
C LEU A 82 16.75 22.11 -11.55
N GLU A 83 17.92 22.73 -11.40
CA GLU A 83 19.22 22.07 -11.63
C GLU A 83 19.44 20.88 -10.70
N ARG A 84 19.02 20.99 -9.44
CA ARG A 84 19.12 19.87 -8.47
C ARG A 84 18.16 18.73 -8.80
N LEU A 85 16.96 19.07 -9.29
CA LEU A 85 16.01 18.06 -9.75
C LEU A 85 16.56 17.30 -10.97
N ARG A 86 17.17 18.01 -11.94
CA ARG A 86 17.76 17.37 -13.12
C ARG A 86 18.89 16.40 -12.77
N ALA A 87 19.68 16.72 -11.74
CA ALA A 87 20.74 15.84 -11.26
C ALA A 87 20.23 14.57 -10.56
N THR A 88 18.95 14.49 -10.18
CA THR A 88 18.38 13.35 -9.44
C THR A 88 17.37 12.54 -10.24
N VAL A 89 16.78 13.11 -11.29
CA VAL A 89 15.83 12.42 -12.16
C VAL A 89 16.58 11.61 -13.23
N PRO A 90 16.30 10.31 -13.39
CA PRO A 90 16.98 9.49 -14.39
C PRO A 90 16.51 9.81 -15.81
N VAL A 91 17.45 9.81 -16.77
CA VAL A 91 17.17 9.95 -18.20
C VAL A 91 16.27 8.79 -18.67
N PRO A 92 15.25 9.04 -19.53
CA PRO A 92 14.94 10.27 -20.25
C PRO A 92 13.92 11.19 -19.56
N LEU A 93 13.66 11.00 -18.27
CA LEU A 93 12.67 11.80 -17.56
C LEU A 93 13.24 13.20 -17.27
N GLU A 94 12.38 14.22 -17.38
CA GLU A 94 12.72 15.60 -17.00
C GLU A 94 11.85 16.07 -15.83
N PRO A 95 12.40 16.85 -14.88
CA PRO A 95 11.60 17.44 -13.81
C PRO A 95 10.52 18.38 -14.37
N LEU A 96 9.37 18.46 -13.70
CA LEU A 96 8.32 19.40 -14.06
C LEU A 96 8.77 20.84 -13.76
N HIS A 97 8.67 21.74 -14.75
CA HIS A 97 8.95 23.16 -14.60
C HIS A 97 7.69 23.89 -14.11
N ALA A 98 7.79 24.67 -13.03
CA ALA A 98 6.69 25.52 -12.57
C ALA A 98 6.89 26.98 -12.99
N VAL A 99 8.10 27.50 -12.77
CA VAL A 99 8.51 28.88 -13.11
C VAL A 99 10.00 28.87 -13.49
N PRO A 100 10.56 29.94 -14.10
CA PRO A 100 11.96 29.96 -14.51
C PRO A 100 12.92 29.56 -13.37
N GLY A 101 13.78 28.56 -13.65
CA GLY A 101 14.77 28.04 -12.70
C GLY A 101 14.23 27.18 -11.56
N ARG A 102 12.91 26.96 -11.46
CA ARG A 102 12.28 26.17 -10.38
C ARG A 102 11.37 25.08 -10.94
N GLY A 103 11.53 23.87 -10.39
CA GLY A 103 10.60 22.78 -10.59
C GLY A 103 9.79 22.47 -9.34
N LEU A 104 9.12 21.32 -9.34
CA LEU A 104 8.23 20.87 -8.26
C LEU A 104 8.70 19.58 -7.61
N VAL A 105 8.49 19.49 -6.30
CA VAL A 105 8.59 18.26 -5.52
C VAL A 105 7.28 18.05 -4.77
N ALA A 106 6.74 16.84 -4.85
CA ALA A 106 5.60 16.41 -4.05
C ALA A 106 6.11 15.55 -2.89
N LEU A 107 5.90 16.02 -1.65
CA LEU A 107 6.12 15.23 -0.45
C LEU A 107 4.76 14.71 0.04
N THR A 108 4.55 13.41 -0.03
CA THR A 108 3.26 12.80 0.28
C THR A 108 3.36 11.84 1.46
N PHE A 109 2.57 12.09 2.48
CA PHE A 109 2.36 11.19 3.61
C PHE A 109 1.11 10.38 3.36
N PHE A 110 1.21 9.05 3.42
CA PHE A 110 0.08 8.14 3.28
C PHE A 110 -0.21 7.45 4.60
N ARG A 111 -1.50 7.32 4.92
CA ARG A 111 -2.04 6.38 5.90
C ARG A 111 -2.97 5.44 5.16
N MET A 112 -2.56 4.18 5.03
CA MET A 112 -3.35 3.16 4.34
C MET A 112 -3.95 2.20 5.36
N LEU A 113 -5.21 1.87 5.14
CA LEU A 113 -5.86 0.71 5.71
C LEU A 113 -5.61 -0.43 4.72
N SER A 114 -4.54 -1.16 4.96
CA SER A 114 -4.25 -2.37 4.21
C SER A 114 -4.79 -3.57 4.97
N ALA A 115 -5.00 -4.67 4.25
CA ALA A 115 -5.09 -5.97 4.89
C ALA A 115 -3.79 -6.21 5.69
N ILE A 116 -2.61 -6.16 5.09
CA ILE A 116 -1.33 -6.47 5.75
C ILE A 116 -0.79 -5.27 6.55
N THR A 117 -1.25 -5.08 7.79
CA THR A 117 -0.56 -4.21 8.75
C THR A 117 0.34 -5.09 9.61
N THR A 118 1.56 -5.36 9.13
CA THR A 118 2.60 -5.93 10.00
C THR A 118 3.14 -4.81 10.89
N HIS A 119 3.13 -5.02 12.21
CA HIS A 119 3.95 -4.18 13.08
C HIS A 119 5.40 -4.43 12.69
N THR A 120 6.05 -3.41 12.11
CA THR A 120 7.43 -3.48 11.64
C THR A 120 8.39 -3.73 12.78
N THR A 121 8.79 -4.99 12.94
CA THR A 121 10.18 -5.36 13.23
C THR A 121 10.66 -6.16 12.02
N LYS A 122 11.24 -5.45 11.03
CA LYS A 122 11.97 -6.00 9.88
C LYS A 122 11.28 -7.16 9.14
N CYS A 123 10.27 -6.86 8.32
CA CYS A 123 9.94 -7.74 7.19
C CYS A 123 10.75 -7.24 5.97
N PRO A 124 11.73 -8.00 5.43
CA PRO A 124 12.62 -7.56 4.36
C PRO A 124 11.96 -7.64 2.97
N LEU A 125 10.65 -7.45 2.90
CA LEU A 125 9.90 -7.44 1.65
C LEU A 125 9.74 -5.99 1.19
N GLN A 126 10.87 -5.42 0.75
CA GLN A 126 10.86 -4.32 -0.21
C GLN A 126 10.41 -4.91 -1.55
N TRP A 127 9.38 -4.32 -2.13
CA TRP A 127 8.97 -4.53 -3.52
C TRP A 127 9.83 -3.66 -4.44
#